data_AF-Q800V1-F1
#
_entry.id   AF-Q800V1-F1
#
_cell.length_a   1.000
_cell.length_b   1.000
_cell.length_c   1.000
_cell.angle_alpha   90.00
_cell.angle_beta   90.00
_cell.angle_gamma   90.00
#
_symmetry.space_group_name_H-M   'P 1'
#
loop_
_entity.id
_entity.type
_entity.pdbx_description
1 polymer ?
#
loop_
_entity_poly.entity_id
_entity_poly.type
_entity_poly.pdbx_seq_one_letter_code
_entity_poly.pdbx_strand_id
1 'polypeptide(L)'
;CNGVGMATDLVLDDGKRLAKRKLIEENREKRRREELTKTLVNKPEPTEEEWELIRTVTEAHMGTNAQGSHWKQKRKFLPEDIGQAPIVNAPEGSKVDLEAFSEFTKIITPAITRVVDFAK
;
A
#
# COMPACT_ATOMS: atom_id res chain seq x y z
N CYS A 1 -49.73 -9.27 22.85
CA CYS A 1 -48.95 -9.98 23.89
C CYS A 1 -49.83 -10.98 24.65
N ASN A 2 -50.94 -10.57 25.28
CA ASN A 2 -51.86 -11.51 25.96
C ASN A 2 -52.66 -12.43 25.01
N GLY A 3 -52.76 -12.10 23.71
CA GLY A 3 -53.46 -12.93 22.72
C GLY A 3 -52.63 -14.03 22.04
N VAL A 4 -51.34 -14.18 22.39
CA VAL A 4 -50.41 -15.12 21.70
C VAL A 4 -49.82 -16.20 22.63
N GLY A 5 -50.33 -16.31 23.87
CA GLY A 5 -49.96 -17.40 24.78
C GLY A 5 -48.51 -17.40 25.30
N MET A 6 -47.76 -16.31 25.11
CA MET A 6 -46.44 -16.17 25.73
C MET A 6 -46.60 -15.90 27.22
N ALA A 7 -45.98 -16.75 28.04
CA ALA A 7 -45.99 -16.59 29.49
C ALA A 7 -45.46 -15.19 29.86
N THR A 8 -46.14 -14.50 30.78
CA THR A 8 -45.92 -13.08 31.07
C THR A 8 -44.52 -12.79 31.63
N ASP A 9 -43.91 -13.80 32.25
CA ASP A 9 -42.51 -13.83 32.70
C ASP A 9 -41.49 -13.84 31.56
N LEU A 10 -41.89 -14.32 30.37
CA LEU A 10 -41.07 -14.32 29.14
C LEU A 10 -41.23 -13.04 28.31
N VAL A 11 -42.23 -12.19 28.62
CA VAL A 11 -42.49 -10.94 27.90
C VAL A 11 -41.63 -9.83 28.49
N LEU A 12 -40.53 -9.50 27.81
CA LEU A 12 -39.69 -8.37 28.17
C LEU A 12 -40.47 -7.05 28.09
N ASP A 13 -40.31 -6.19 29.08
CA ASP A 13 -40.69 -4.78 29.01
C ASP A 13 -39.83 -4.04 27.97
N ASP A 14 -40.28 -2.85 27.55
CA ASP A 14 -39.63 -2.11 26.47
C ASP A 14 -38.17 -1.74 26.79
N GLY A 15 -37.85 -1.48 28.06
CA GLY A 15 -36.47 -1.25 28.52
C GLY A 15 -35.58 -2.46 28.29
N LYS A 16 -36.03 -3.66 28.70
CA LYS A 16 -35.31 -4.93 28.48
C LYS A 16 -35.22 -5.30 27.00
N ARG A 17 -36.23 -4.96 26.18
CA ARG A 17 -36.17 -5.17 24.72
C ARG A 17 -35.10 -4.29 24.07
N LEU A 18 -35.03 -3.02 24.44
CA LEU A 18 -34.01 -2.09 23.96
C LEU A 18 -32.61 -2.54 24.39
N ALA A 19 -32.45 -2.93 25.67
CA ALA A 19 -31.18 -3.47 26.17
C ALA A 19 -30.75 -4.73 25.42
N LYS A 20 -31.67 -5.67 25.17
CA LYS A 20 -31.40 -6.88 24.38
C LYS A 20 -31.00 -6.56 22.94
N ARG A 21 -31.67 -5.61 22.27
CA ARG A 21 -31.31 -5.18 20.91
C ARG A 21 -29.88 -4.60 20.87
N LYS A 22 -29.55 -3.74 21.84
CA LYS A 22 -28.21 -3.15 21.96
C LYS A 22 -27.14 -4.23 22.17
N LEU A 23 -27.38 -5.17 23.09
CA LEU A 23 -26.47 -6.29 23.35
C LEU A 23 -26.28 -7.20 22.13
N ILE A 24 -27.33 -7.42 21.35
CA ILE A 24 -27.24 -8.20 20.10
C ILE A 24 -26.37 -7.48 19.08
N GLU A 25 -26.52 -6.16 18.92
CA GLU A 25 -25.70 -5.40 17.97
C GLU A 25 -24.25 -5.32 18.42
N GLU A 26 -23.99 -5.09 19.71
CA GLU A 26 -22.64 -5.09 20.28
C GLU A 26 -21.94 -6.45 20.10
N ASN A 27 -22.66 -7.55 20.30
CA ASN A 27 -22.12 -8.89 20.06
C ASN A 27 -21.88 -9.19 18.57
N ARG A 28 -22.72 -8.67 17.67
CA ARG A 28 -22.51 -8.77 16.22
C ARG A 28 -21.28 -7.99 15.80
N GLU A 29 -21.10 -6.78 16.30
CA GLU A 29 -19.90 -5.98 16.05
C GLU A 29 -18.64 -6.64 16.60
N LYS A 30 -18.69 -7.14 17.83
CA LYS A 30 -17.59 -7.88 18.43
C LYS A 30 -17.17 -9.07 17.57
N ARG A 31 -18.14 -9.87 17.11
CA ARG A 31 -17.88 -11.01 16.21
C ARG A 31 -17.25 -10.58 14.88
N ARG A 32 -17.75 -9.50 14.26
CA ARG A 32 -17.15 -8.95 13.03
C ARG A 32 -15.69 -8.53 13.24
N ARG A 33 -15.38 -7.87 14.36
CA ARG A 33 -14.00 -7.46 14.70
C ARG A 33 -13.09 -8.65 14.99
N GLU A 34 -13.60 -9.66 15.68
CA GLU A 34 -12.87 -10.90 15.98
C GLU A 34 -12.60 -11.72 14.73
N GLU A 35 -13.56 -11.83 13.81
CA GLU A 35 -13.39 -12.50 12.51
C GLU A 35 -12.36 -11.77 11.64
N LEU A 36 -12.42 -10.44 11.55
CA LEU A 36 -11.43 -9.65 10.84
C LEU A 36 -10.03 -9.83 11.44
N THR A 37 -9.91 -9.77 12.76
CA THR A 37 -8.65 -10.03 13.46
C THR A 37 -8.14 -11.46 13.20
N LYS A 38 -9.02 -12.46 13.21
CA LYS A 38 -8.67 -13.86 12.92
C LYS A 38 -8.16 -14.04 11.49
N THR A 39 -8.71 -13.31 10.51
CA THR A 39 -8.17 -13.31 9.14
C THR A 39 -6.79 -12.66 9.04
N LEU A 40 -6.50 -11.66 9.89
CA LEU A 40 -5.17 -11.04 9.96
C LEU A 40 -4.14 -11.96 10.62
N VAL A 41 -4.55 -12.71 11.65
CA VAL A 41 -3.68 -13.67 12.38
C VAL A 41 -3.38 -14.91 11.52
N ASN A 42 -4.30 -15.33 10.65
CA ASN A 42 -4.14 -16.52 9.82
C ASN A 42 -3.56 -16.24 8.43
N LYS A 43 -2.93 -15.08 8.21
CA LYS A 43 -2.25 -14.85 6.94
C LYS A 43 -1.04 -15.81 6.86
N PRO A 44 -0.98 -16.70 5.85
CA PRO A 44 0.14 -17.62 5.75
C PRO A 44 1.44 -16.85 5.55
N GLU A 45 2.48 -17.26 6.26
CA GLU A 45 3.84 -16.83 5.97
C GLU A 45 4.33 -17.45 4.65
N PRO A 46 5.31 -16.85 3.98
CA PRO A 46 5.93 -17.46 2.82
C PRO A 46 6.47 -18.86 3.15
N THR A 47 6.35 -19.77 2.21
CA THR A 47 6.99 -21.08 2.24
C THR A 47 8.51 -20.95 2.13
N GLU A 48 9.26 -22.03 2.41
CA GLU A 48 10.72 -22.00 2.31
C GLU A 48 11.20 -21.64 0.88
N GLU A 49 10.53 -22.19 -0.15
CA GLU A 49 10.81 -21.87 -1.55
C GLU A 49 10.54 -20.39 -1.87
N GLU A 50 9.44 -19.83 -1.35
CA GLU A 50 9.14 -18.40 -1.48
C GLU A 50 10.13 -17.53 -0.71
N TRP A 51 10.63 -17.97 0.44
CA TRP A 51 11.67 -17.26 1.19
C TRP A 51 13.00 -17.22 0.46
N GLU A 52 13.42 -18.33 -0.16
CA GLU A 52 14.60 -18.35 -1.03
C GLU A 52 14.42 -17.42 -2.23
N LEU A 53 13.24 -17.40 -2.85
CA LEU A 53 12.91 -16.47 -3.92
C LEU A 53 12.96 -15.00 -3.44
N ILE A 54 12.34 -14.70 -2.29
CA ILE A 54 12.35 -13.38 -1.66
C ILE A 54 13.79 -12.93 -1.39
N ARG A 55 14.64 -13.82 -0.86
CA ARG A 55 16.04 -13.51 -0.59
C ARG A 55 16.80 -13.19 -1.87
N THR A 56 16.66 -14.06 -2.89
CA THR A 56 17.29 -13.90 -4.20
C THR A 56 16.93 -12.56 -4.85
N VAL A 57 15.63 -12.22 -4.92
CA VAL A 57 15.19 -10.96 -5.54
C VAL A 57 15.60 -9.73 -4.72
N THR A 58 15.62 -9.85 -3.39
CA THR A 58 16.06 -8.77 -2.50
C THR A 58 17.55 -8.49 -2.69
N GLU A 59 18.38 -9.53 -2.75
CA GLU A 59 19.82 -9.41 -2.98
C GLU A 59 20.12 -8.83 -4.38
N ALA A 60 19.44 -9.32 -5.43
CA ALA A 60 19.57 -8.77 -6.78
C ALA A 60 19.20 -7.28 -6.82
N HIS A 61 18.10 -6.90 -6.16
CA HIS A 61 17.69 -5.50 -6.06
C HIS A 61 18.73 -4.65 -5.30
N MET A 62 19.19 -5.12 -4.14
CA MET A 62 20.17 -4.39 -3.34
C MET A 62 21.51 -4.24 -4.05
N GLY A 63 21.96 -5.27 -4.78
CA GLY A 63 23.22 -5.25 -5.54
C GLY A 63 23.19 -4.31 -6.75
N THR A 64 22.01 -4.04 -7.29
CA THR A 64 21.82 -3.21 -8.50
C THR A 64 21.23 -1.83 -8.22
N ASN A 65 20.70 -1.58 -7.01
CA ASN A 65 20.14 -0.28 -6.65
C ASN A 65 21.25 0.76 -6.37
N ALA A 66 21.19 1.91 -7.02
CA ALA A 66 22.21 2.94 -6.87
C ALA A 66 22.17 3.59 -5.49
N GLN A 67 23.34 3.73 -4.87
CA GLN A 67 23.56 4.45 -3.60
C GLN A 67 22.87 3.87 -2.35
N GLY A 68 22.00 2.87 -2.50
CA GLY A 68 21.37 2.14 -1.39
C GLY A 68 20.76 3.06 -0.33
N SER A 69 21.02 2.76 0.94
CA SER A 69 20.51 3.54 2.08
C SER A 69 21.10 4.96 2.20
N HIS A 70 22.13 5.30 1.43
CA HIS A 70 22.83 6.59 1.49
C HIS A 70 22.38 7.59 0.42
N TRP A 71 21.33 7.27 -0.34
CA TRP A 71 20.83 8.11 -1.43
C TRP A 71 20.47 9.54 -0.97
N LYS A 72 19.94 9.69 0.26
CA LYS A 72 19.56 11.01 0.81
C LYS A 72 20.75 11.93 1.01
N GLN A 73 21.89 11.39 1.41
CA GLN A 73 23.13 12.13 1.65
C GLN A 73 23.90 12.40 0.36
N LYS A 74 23.80 11.49 -0.63
CA LYS A 74 24.56 11.58 -1.88
C LYS A 74 23.83 12.31 -3.01
N ARG A 75 22.50 12.40 -2.97
CA ARG A 75 21.73 13.11 -4.00
C ARG A 75 22.09 14.60 -4.02
N LYS A 76 22.11 15.18 -5.22
CA LYS A 76 22.18 16.62 -5.42
C LYS A 76 20.84 17.09 -5.98
N PHE A 77 20.44 18.30 -5.61
CA PHE A 77 19.27 18.92 -6.21
C PHE A 77 19.61 19.39 -7.61
N LEU A 78 18.66 19.23 -8.54
CA LEU A 78 18.72 19.88 -9.83
C LEU A 78 18.64 21.40 -9.60
N PRO A 79 19.50 22.21 -10.22
CA PRO A 79 19.45 23.68 -10.11
C PRO A 79 18.05 24.23 -10.42
N GLU A 80 17.62 25.26 -9.68
CA GLU A 80 16.25 25.78 -9.76
C GLU A 80 15.92 26.41 -11.12
N ASP A 81 16.93 26.91 -11.84
CA ASP A 81 16.84 27.51 -13.17
C ASP A 81 16.57 26.48 -14.29
N ILE A 82 16.95 25.22 -14.09
CA ILE A 82 16.71 24.14 -15.05
C ILE A 82 15.25 23.66 -14.92
N GLY A 83 14.53 23.58 -16.04
CA GLY A 83 13.11 23.21 -16.07
C GLY A 83 12.16 24.41 -16.07
N GLN A 84 12.70 25.63 -16.11
CA GLN A 84 11.93 26.88 -16.23
C GLN A 84 11.94 27.47 -17.65
N ALA A 85 12.67 26.86 -18.59
CA ALA A 85 12.98 27.45 -19.89
C ALA A 85 11.80 27.39 -20.89
N PRO A 86 11.84 28.18 -21.99
CA PRO A 86 10.82 28.14 -23.03
C PRO A 86 10.70 26.75 -23.64
N ILE A 87 9.47 26.28 -23.71
CA ILE A 87 9.22 24.86 -23.89
C ILE A 87 8.90 24.53 -25.36
N VAL A 88 9.51 23.48 -25.90
CA VAL A 88 9.23 23.00 -27.27
C VAL A 88 7.94 22.19 -27.28
N ASN A 89 7.08 22.43 -28.28
CA ASN A 89 5.86 21.66 -28.45
C ASN A 89 6.21 20.24 -28.90
N ALA A 90 5.89 19.24 -28.08
CA ALA A 90 5.87 17.85 -28.51
C ALA A 90 4.62 17.61 -29.38
N PRO A 91 4.65 16.60 -30.26
CA PRO A 91 3.52 16.26 -31.14
C PRO A 91 2.19 16.01 -30.40
N GLU A 92 2.25 15.59 -29.13
CA GLU A 92 1.08 15.35 -28.28
C GLU A 92 0.59 16.59 -27.50
N GLY A 93 1.09 17.78 -27.80
CA GLY A 93 0.72 19.02 -27.11
C GLY A 93 1.38 19.23 -25.74
N SER A 94 2.15 18.24 -25.28
CA SER A 94 3.02 18.35 -24.12
C SER A 94 4.23 19.22 -24.45
N LYS A 95 4.59 20.10 -23.53
CA LYS A 95 5.70 21.02 -23.66
C LYS A 95 6.94 20.35 -23.01
N VAL A 96 8.06 20.20 -23.75
CA VAL A 96 9.36 19.71 -23.23
C VAL A 96 10.45 20.79 -23.10
N ASP A 97 11.02 20.94 -21.91
CA ASP A 97 12.21 21.77 -21.66
C ASP A 97 13.46 20.97 -22.09
N LEU A 98 14.17 21.47 -23.10
CA LEU A 98 15.31 20.75 -23.68
C LEU A 98 16.53 20.69 -22.75
N GLU A 99 16.71 21.69 -21.88
CA GLU A 99 17.81 21.73 -20.92
C GLU A 99 17.59 20.68 -19.83
N ALA A 100 16.39 20.66 -19.24
CA ALA A 100 16.01 19.62 -18.28
C ALA A 100 16.05 18.22 -18.92
N PHE A 101 15.57 18.09 -20.16
CA PHE A 101 15.64 16.83 -20.90
C PHE A 101 17.10 16.37 -21.11
N SER A 102 18.01 17.29 -21.43
CA SER A 102 19.43 16.96 -21.54
C SER A 102 20.02 16.46 -20.21
N GLU A 103 19.65 17.05 -19.07
CA GLU A 103 20.11 16.56 -17.77
C GLU A 103 19.61 15.14 -17.47
N PHE A 104 18.34 14.83 -17.80
CA PHE A 104 17.81 13.48 -17.58
C PHE A 104 18.42 12.42 -18.49
N THR A 105 18.68 12.76 -19.76
CA THR A 105 19.31 11.81 -20.70
C THR A 105 20.74 11.45 -20.31
N LYS A 106 21.47 12.32 -19.60
CA LYS A 106 22.81 12.00 -19.07
C LYS A 106 22.81 10.88 -18.03
N ILE A 107 21.71 10.72 -17.28
CA ILE A 107 21.61 9.74 -16.18
C ILE A 107 20.75 8.52 -16.52
N ILE A 108 20.01 8.54 -17.63
CA ILE A 108 19.06 7.47 -17.97
C ILE A 108 19.75 6.16 -18.35
N THR A 109 20.83 6.22 -19.13
CA THR A 109 21.57 5.02 -19.58
C THR A 109 22.04 4.16 -18.40
N PRO A 110 22.79 4.67 -17.40
CA PRO A 110 23.18 3.86 -16.25
C PRO A 110 21.99 3.42 -15.39
N ALA A 111 20.85 4.11 -15.42
CA ALA A 111 19.63 3.63 -14.76
C ALA A 111 19.03 2.42 -15.47
N ILE A 112 18.96 2.45 -16.80
CA ILE A 112 18.50 1.31 -17.62
C ILE A 112 19.43 0.10 -17.42
N THR A 113 20.75 0.30 -17.45
CA THR A 113 21.72 -0.77 -17.22
C THR A 113 21.49 -1.49 -15.89
N ARG A 114 21.18 -0.76 -14.81
CA ARG A 114 20.90 -1.38 -13.50
C ARG A 114 19.63 -2.24 -13.50
N VAL A 115 18.61 -1.89 -14.28
CA VAL A 115 17.40 -2.71 -14.44
C VAL A 115 17.71 -3.97 -15.23
N VAL A 116 18.54 -3.86 -16.28
CA VAL A 116 18.99 -5.04 -17.04
C VAL A 116 19.83 -5.96 -16.15
N ASP A 117 20.74 -5.41 -15.34
CA ASP A 117 21.57 -6.18 -14.42
C ASP A 117 20.77 -6.81 -13.28
N PHE A 118 19.66 -6.20 -12.86
CA PHE A 118 18.73 -6.79 -11.89
C PHE A 118 18.03 -8.05 -12.43
N ALA A 119 17.77 -8.08 -13.74
CA ALA A 119 17.03 -9.15 -14.38
C ALA A 119 17.90 -10.33 -14.88
N LYS A 120 19.23 -10.21 -14.83
CA LYS A 120 20.18 -11.27 -15.21
C LYS A 120 20.36 -12.28 -14.07
#